data_AF-A0AAU8FCI1-F1
#
_entry.id   AF-A0AAU8FCI1-F1
#
_cell.length_a   1.000
_cell.length_b   1.000
_cell.length_c   1.000
_cell.angle_alpha   90.00
_cell.angle_beta   90.00
_cell.angle_gamma   90.00
#
_symmetry.space_group_name_H-M   'P 1'
#
loop_
_entity.id
_entity.type
_entity.pdbx_description
1 polymer ?
#
loop_
_entity_poly.entity_id
_entity_poly.type
_entity_poly.pdbx_seq_one_letter_code
_entity_poly.pdbx_strand_id
1 'polypeptide(L)'
;MSGGGDAAGVGRQAAKNPLNFLNPDDIASMDILKDASATAIYGSRGANGVVLITTKRGKGKGTLDYGYSLGVSTITKKYDLLSAEEYVAAGGQNAGGSTDWQKELLRTAFTNQHNLSYGGGDASGNYRFSLGYLNQNGIIEKSGIKRYSIGFNGTKKFIQDRLTIGSNLNLANTQDKGVPISENSGFTGDLLGGDDQNQSH
;
A
#
# COMPACT_ATOMS: atom_id res chain seq x y z
N MET A 1 -14.19 16.84 -30.87
CA MET A 1 -12.72 16.79 -30.87
C MET A 1 -12.27 17.09 -29.44
N SER A 2 -11.92 16.05 -28.66
CA SER A 2 -11.50 16.19 -27.25
C SER A 2 -10.09 15.64 -27.13
N GLY A 3 -9.13 16.54 -26.95
CA GLY A 3 -7.71 16.20 -26.83
C GLY A 3 -7.45 15.38 -25.57
N GLY A 4 -7.12 14.10 -25.77
CA GLY A 4 -6.53 13.26 -24.75
C GLY A 4 -5.08 13.69 -24.53
N GLY A 5 -4.81 14.34 -23.40
CA GLY A 5 -3.46 14.51 -22.89
C GLY A 5 -3.04 13.19 -22.26
N ASP A 6 -2.33 12.36 -23.02
CA ASP A 6 -1.70 11.14 -22.56
C ASP A 6 -0.64 11.47 -21.50
N ALA A 7 -0.99 11.35 -20.22
CA ALA A 7 -0.01 11.15 -19.18
C ALA A 7 0.60 9.76 -19.42
N ALA A 8 1.79 9.73 -20.01
CA ALA A 8 2.58 8.53 -20.26
C ALA A 8 2.99 7.84 -18.95
N GLY A 9 2.04 7.15 -18.32
CA GLY A 9 2.27 6.21 -17.22
C GLY A 9 2.42 4.81 -17.80
N VAL A 10 3.65 4.31 -17.89
CA VAL A 10 3.93 2.92 -18.25
C VAL A 10 3.51 2.03 -17.08
N GLY A 11 2.38 1.33 -17.24
CA GLY A 11 1.92 0.33 -16.28
C GLY A 11 0.41 0.12 -16.31
N ARG A 12 -0.09 -0.73 -17.22
CA ARG A 12 -1.46 -1.24 -17.17
C ARG A 12 -1.57 -2.25 -16.03
N GLN A 13 -1.96 -1.79 -14.84
CA GLN A 13 -2.60 -2.63 -13.83
C GLN A 13 -3.89 -1.95 -13.40
N ALA A 14 -4.97 -2.74 -13.31
CA ALA A 14 -6.26 -2.27 -12.79
C ALA A 14 -6.03 -1.58 -11.44
N ALA A 15 -6.56 -0.36 -11.29
CA ALA A 15 -6.28 0.51 -10.15
C ALA A 15 -6.86 -0.04 -8.84
N LYS A 16 -6.20 -1.04 -8.24
CA LYS A 16 -6.27 -1.25 -6.79
C LYS A 16 -5.38 -0.18 -6.15
N ASN A 17 -6.03 0.92 -5.79
CA ASN A 17 -5.52 2.05 -5.01
C ASN A 17 -4.46 2.95 -5.72
N PRO A 18 -4.87 4.07 -6.33
CA PRO A 18 -4.00 4.99 -7.08
C PRO A 18 -3.01 5.78 -6.21
N LEU A 19 -2.87 5.47 -4.93
CA LEU A 19 -1.87 6.07 -4.04
C LEU A 19 -0.77 5.09 -3.64
N ASN A 20 -0.88 3.83 -4.04
CA ASN A 20 0.03 2.78 -3.58
C ASN A 20 1.44 2.88 -4.20
N PHE A 21 1.62 3.67 -5.25
CA PHE A 21 2.94 3.90 -5.84
C PHE A 21 3.80 4.89 -5.04
N LEU A 22 3.19 5.72 -4.18
CA LEU A 22 3.92 6.72 -3.43
C LEU A 22 4.44 6.11 -2.12
N ASN A 23 5.76 6.23 -1.91
CA ASN A 23 6.36 5.91 -0.62
C ASN A 23 6.05 7.04 0.38
N PRO A 24 5.37 6.76 1.52
CA PRO A 24 5.06 7.79 2.53
C PRO A 24 6.28 8.55 3.01
N ASP A 25 7.44 7.90 3.06
CA ASP A 25 8.68 8.53 3.51
C ASP A 25 9.20 9.61 2.53
N ASP A 26 8.67 9.64 1.31
CA ASP A 26 8.97 10.65 0.30
C ASP A 26 8.00 11.84 0.34
N ILE A 27 6.95 11.79 1.17
CA ILE A 27 6.00 12.90 1.35
C ILE A 27 6.61 13.96 2.26
N ALA A 28 6.66 15.19 1.77
CA ALA A 28 7.04 16.36 2.58
C ALA A 28 5.82 16.96 3.27
N SER A 29 4.71 17.14 2.54
CA SER A 29 3.46 17.68 3.07
C SER A 29 2.24 17.15 2.31
N MET A 30 1.10 17.12 2.99
CA MET A 30 -0.21 16.81 2.43
C MET A 30 -1.17 17.92 2.84
N ASP A 31 -1.68 18.67 1.87
CA ASP A 31 -2.61 19.77 2.09
C ASP A 31 -3.99 19.39 1.52
N ILE A 32 -5.04 19.55 2.33
CA ILE A 32 -6.41 19.17 1.94
C ILE A 32 -7.21 20.44 1.68
N LEU A 33 -7.55 20.66 0.41
CA LEU A 33 -8.37 21.78 -0.03
C LEU A 33 -9.85 21.37 0.02
N LYS A 34 -10.59 21.99 0.93
CA LYS A 34 -12.02 21.71 1.18
C LYS A 34 -12.96 22.79 0.66
N ASP A 35 -12.44 24.01 0.50
CA ASP A 35 -13.27 25.16 0.13
C ASP A 35 -13.38 25.32 -1.39
N ALA A 36 -14.57 25.74 -1.84
CA ALA A 36 -14.92 25.87 -3.26
C ALA A 36 -13.98 26.80 -4.03
N SER A 37 -13.43 27.85 -3.40
CA SER A 37 -12.48 28.77 -4.02
C SER A 37 -11.09 28.15 -4.21
N ALA A 38 -10.67 27.25 -3.30
CA ALA A 38 -9.39 26.55 -3.38
C ALA A 38 -9.42 25.36 -4.35
N THR A 39 -10.58 24.72 -4.50
CA THR A 39 -10.77 23.61 -5.46
C THR A 39 -11.07 24.08 -6.89
N ALA A 40 -11.54 25.34 -7.07
CA ALA A 40 -11.89 25.89 -8.38
C ALA A 40 -10.75 25.89 -9.41
N ILE A 41 -9.49 26.04 -8.97
CA ILE A 41 -8.31 25.99 -9.85
C ILE A 41 -8.15 24.61 -10.51
N TYR A 42 -8.67 23.56 -9.88
CA TYR A 42 -8.60 22.17 -10.36
C TYR A 42 -9.85 21.74 -11.14
N GLY A 43 -10.78 22.67 -11.39
CA GLY A 43 -11.98 22.47 -12.20
C GLY A 43 -13.00 21.49 -11.58
N SER A 44 -13.90 20.96 -12.41
CA SER A 44 -15.01 20.11 -11.96
C SER A 44 -14.57 18.82 -11.25
N ARG A 45 -13.34 18.34 -11.50
CA ARG A 45 -12.77 17.16 -10.83
C ARG A 45 -12.34 17.43 -9.38
N GLY A 46 -12.22 18.70 -8.98
CA GLY A 46 -11.97 19.11 -7.59
C GLY A 46 -13.24 19.33 -6.75
N ALA A 47 -14.44 19.11 -7.31
CA ALA A 47 -15.71 19.35 -6.62
C ALA A 47 -15.87 18.52 -5.33
N ASN A 48 -15.23 17.35 -5.27
CA ASN A 48 -15.22 16.47 -4.10
C ASN A 48 -14.04 16.74 -3.14
N GLY A 49 -13.28 17.82 -3.36
CA GLY A 49 -12.06 18.15 -2.63
C GLY A 49 -10.79 17.78 -3.39
N VAL A 50 -9.67 18.43 -3.03
CA VAL A 50 -8.35 18.19 -3.63
C VAL A 50 -7.35 17.89 -2.52
N VAL A 51 -6.57 16.82 -2.68
CA VAL A 51 -5.44 16.51 -1.80
C VAL A 51 -4.15 16.82 -2.55
N LEU A 52 -3.48 17.90 -2.16
CA LEU A 52 -2.19 18.29 -2.72
C LEU A 52 -1.08 17.57 -1.94
N ILE A 53 -0.30 16.75 -2.65
CA ILE A 53 0.82 16.02 -2.06
C ILE A 53 2.13 16.61 -2.61
N THR A 54 2.97 17.12 -1.72
CA THR A 54 4.31 17.60 -2.07
C THR A 54 5.35 16.58 -1.65
N THR A 55 6.23 16.18 -2.57
CA THR A 55 7.35 15.28 -2.28
C THR A 55 8.57 16.01 -1.76
N LYS A 56 9.39 15.33 -0.95
CA LYS A 56 10.64 15.85 -0.38
C LYS A 56 11.62 16.23 -1.49
N ARG A 57 12.29 17.36 -1.31
CA ARG A 57 13.38 17.85 -2.19
C ARG A 57 14.66 17.96 -1.38
N GLY A 58 15.81 17.76 -2.04
CA GLY A 58 17.12 17.93 -1.41
C GLY A 58 17.35 19.38 -0.99
N LYS A 59 18.03 19.59 0.14
CA LYS A 59 18.39 20.92 0.66
C LYS A 59 19.80 20.89 1.22
N GLY A 60 20.60 21.90 0.89
CA GLY A 60 21.95 22.05 1.42
C GLY A 60 22.93 21.00 0.90
N LYS A 61 23.92 20.64 1.74
CA LYS A 61 24.88 19.58 1.41
C LYS A 61 24.17 18.24 1.27
N GLY A 62 24.68 17.36 0.42
CA GLY A 62 24.10 16.04 0.21
C GLY A 62 23.93 15.27 1.51
N THR A 63 22.69 14.89 1.85
CA THR A 63 22.36 14.05 3.00
C THR A 63 21.97 12.66 2.54
N LEU A 64 22.46 11.65 3.25
CA LEU A 64 22.02 10.27 3.12
C LEU A 64 21.17 9.93 4.34
N ASP A 65 19.93 9.54 4.09
CA ASP A 65 18.96 9.19 5.11
C ASP A 65 18.55 7.73 4.91
N TYR A 66 18.70 6.91 5.96
CA TYR A 66 18.25 5.54 5.98
C TYR A 66 17.27 5.33 7.14
N GLY A 67 16.09 4.84 6.83
CA GLY A 67 15.03 4.49 7.78
C GLY A 67 14.76 3.00 7.75
N TYR A 68 14.62 2.42 8.93
CA TYR A 68 14.19 1.03 9.12
C TYR A 68 13.06 0.99 10.15
N SER A 69 11.98 0.28 9.81
CA SER A 69 10.81 0.15 10.68
C SER A 69 10.33 -1.29 10.73
N LEU A 70 9.99 -1.73 11.94
CA LEU A 70 9.40 -3.04 12.20
C LEU A 70 8.03 -2.84 12.86
N GLY A 71 7.05 -3.62 12.40
CA GLY A 71 5.70 -3.64 12.95
C GLY A 71 5.26 -5.06 13.27
N VAL A 72 4.56 -5.23 14.39
CA VAL A 72 3.93 -6.50 14.76
C VAL A 72 2.43 -6.24 14.88
N SER A 73 1.65 -7.04 14.16
CA SER A 73 0.19 -6.96 14.14
C SER A 73 -0.38 -8.28 14.61
N THR A 74 -1.24 -8.22 15.63
CA THR A 74 -1.98 -9.36 16.18
C THR A 74 -3.47 -9.05 16.17
N ILE A 75 -4.29 -10.08 16.31
CA ILE A 75 -5.74 -9.92 16.38
C ILE A 75 -6.12 -9.49 17.78
N THR A 76 -6.76 -8.33 17.88
CA THR A 76 -7.21 -7.76 19.15
C THR A 76 -8.47 -8.45 19.69
N LYS A 77 -9.30 -9.05 18.82
CA LYS A 77 -10.55 -9.74 19.22
C LYS A 77 -10.74 -11.02 18.43
N LYS A 78 -10.70 -12.16 19.11
CA LYS A 78 -11.19 -13.44 18.61
C LYS A 78 -12.68 -13.51 18.91
N TYR A 79 -13.45 -14.16 18.04
CA TYR A 79 -14.84 -14.45 18.38
C TYR A 79 -14.86 -15.64 19.33
N ASP A 80 -15.64 -15.54 20.41
CA ASP A 80 -15.90 -16.68 21.28
C ASP A 80 -16.78 -17.67 20.52
N LEU A 81 -16.13 -18.70 19.97
CA LEU A 81 -16.81 -19.80 19.33
C LEU A 81 -17.07 -20.88 20.36
N LEU A 82 -18.19 -21.57 20.22
CA LEU A 82 -18.47 -22.77 20.98
C LEU A 82 -17.37 -23.80 20.73
N SER A 83 -16.88 -24.40 21.81
CA SER A 83 -16.03 -25.59 21.72
C SER A 83 -16.77 -26.73 21.02
N ALA A 84 -16.02 -27.73 20.53
CA ALA A 84 -16.62 -28.90 19.88
C ALA A 84 -17.62 -29.61 20.82
N GLU A 85 -17.34 -29.67 22.13
CA GLU A 85 -18.27 -30.24 23.10
C GLU A 85 -19.53 -29.40 23.30
N GLU A 86 -19.42 -28.07 23.36
CA GLU A 86 -20.56 -27.16 23.50
C GLU A 86 -21.42 -27.11 22.23
N TYR A 87 -20.81 -27.25 21.06
CA TYR A 87 -21.53 -27.34 19.78
C TYR A 87 -22.37 -28.62 19.70
N VAL A 88 -21.82 -29.76 20.13
CA VAL A 88 -22.57 -31.03 20.21
C VAL A 88 -23.65 -30.96 21.30
N ALA A 89 -23.37 -30.33 22.44
CA ALA A 89 -24.35 -30.12 23.50
C ALA A 89 -25.50 -29.17 23.09
N ALA A 90 -25.25 -28.25 22.17
CA ALA A 90 -26.26 -27.36 21.57
C ALA A 90 -27.06 -28.03 20.42
N GLY A 91 -26.86 -29.33 20.17
CA GLY A 91 -27.58 -30.10 19.16
C GLY A 91 -26.86 -30.23 17.81
N GLY A 92 -25.58 -29.84 17.72
CA GLY A 92 -24.74 -30.00 16.55
C GLY A 92 -24.29 -31.45 16.32
N GLN A 93 -24.08 -31.83 15.05
CA GLN A 93 -23.49 -33.13 14.73
C GLN A 93 -21.98 -33.13 15.03
N ASN A 94 -21.50 -34.18 15.70
CA ASN A 94 -20.09 -34.37 15.98
C ASN A 94 -19.36 -34.85 14.71
N ALA A 95 -18.61 -33.97 14.07
CA ALA A 95 -17.80 -34.27 12.89
C ALA A 95 -16.36 -34.71 13.22
N GLY A 96 -16.03 -34.96 14.50
CA GLY A 96 -14.74 -35.54 14.91
C GLY A 96 -13.54 -34.59 14.90
N GLY A 97 -13.72 -33.30 14.62
CA GLY A 97 -12.65 -32.29 14.60
C GLY A 97 -12.81 -31.25 15.71
N SER A 98 -11.80 -31.13 16.57
CA SER A 98 -11.65 -30.02 17.53
C SER A 98 -10.49 -29.12 17.10
N THR A 99 -10.55 -28.62 15.86
CA THR A 99 -9.52 -27.73 15.29
C THR A 99 -9.95 -26.28 15.47
N ASP A 100 -9.15 -25.51 16.19
CA ASP A 100 -9.31 -24.06 16.30
C ASP A 100 -8.91 -23.40 14.98
N TRP A 101 -9.85 -23.36 14.04
CA TRP A 101 -9.67 -22.75 12.72
C TRP A 101 -9.32 -21.26 12.82
N GLN A 102 -9.71 -20.56 13.89
CA GLN A 102 -9.28 -19.18 14.14
C GLN A 102 -7.79 -19.13 14.47
N LYS A 103 -7.20 -20.14 15.09
CA LYS A 103 -5.75 -20.18 15.32
C LYS A 103 -4.97 -20.60 14.07
N GLU A 104 -5.56 -21.42 13.21
CA GLU A 104 -4.91 -21.92 12.00
C GLU A 104 -4.92 -20.89 10.85
N LEU A 105 -5.99 -20.11 10.70
CA LEU A 105 -6.08 -19.08 9.65
C LEU A 105 -5.38 -17.78 10.04
N LEU A 106 -5.17 -17.54 11.33
CA LEU A 106 -4.75 -16.25 11.85
C LEU A 106 -3.33 -16.34 12.41
N ARG A 107 -2.44 -15.52 11.86
CA ARG A 107 -1.04 -15.48 12.26
C ARG A 107 -0.64 -14.11 12.79
N THR A 108 0.44 -14.10 13.58
CA THR A 108 1.12 -12.85 13.90
C THR A 108 1.74 -12.28 12.63
N ALA A 109 1.28 -11.12 12.23
CA ALA A 109 1.71 -10.45 11.02
C ALA A 109 2.89 -9.52 11.33
N PHE A 110 4.00 -9.74 10.64
CA PHE A 110 5.18 -8.87 10.72
C PHE A 110 5.21 -7.93 9.52
N THR A 111 5.57 -6.67 9.79
CA THR A 111 5.85 -5.66 8.78
C THR A 111 7.31 -5.26 8.90
N ASN A 112 8.00 -5.25 7.76
CA ASN A 112 9.35 -4.75 7.65
C ASN A 112 9.39 -3.70 6.53
N GLN A 113 9.88 -2.51 6.86
CA GLN A 113 10.07 -1.41 5.93
C GLN A 113 11.51 -0.91 5.98
N HIS A 114 12.09 -0.76 4.79
CA HIS A 114 13.38 -0.12 4.56
C HIS A 114 13.18 1.06 3.63
N ASN A 115 13.76 2.20 3.97
CA ASN A 115 13.75 3.37 3.13
C ASN A 115 15.14 4.00 3.09
N LEU A 116 15.67 4.17 1.90
CA LEU A 116 16.95 4.83 1.68
C LEU A 116 16.71 6.04 0.80
N SER A 117 17.21 7.20 1.18
CA SER A 117 17.15 8.37 0.33
C SER A 117 18.40 9.20 0.40
N TYR A 118 18.72 9.84 -0.72
CA TYR A 118 19.87 10.72 -0.83
C TYR A 118 19.44 11.98 -1.57
N GLY A 119 19.81 13.14 -1.06
CA GLY A 119 19.46 14.39 -1.71
C GLY A 119 20.29 15.56 -1.25
N GLY A 120 20.45 16.53 -2.13
CA GLY A 120 21.17 17.77 -1.87
C GLY A 120 20.66 18.89 -2.76
N GLY A 121 21.05 20.12 -2.45
CA GLY A 121 20.65 21.26 -3.26
C GLY A 121 21.31 22.56 -2.83
N ASP A 122 21.58 23.40 -3.82
CA ASP A 122 22.15 24.73 -3.67
C ASP A 122 21.22 25.79 -4.32
N ALA A 123 21.71 27.02 -4.47
CA ALA A 123 20.95 28.12 -5.06
C ALA A 123 20.52 27.86 -6.52
N SER A 124 21.27 27.02 -7.24
CA SER A 124 21.04 26.69 -8.65
C SER A 124 20.11 25.50 -8.84
N GLY A 125 19.79 24.73 -7.80
CA GLY A 125 18.90 23.58 -7.92
C GLY A 125 18.99 22.58 -6.79
N ASN A 126 18.13 21.57 -6.85
CA ASN A 126 18.11 20.46 -5.90
C ASN A 126 17.85 19.14 -6.62
N TYR A 127 18.22 18.05 -5.95
CA TYR A 127 17.92 16.71 -6.37
C TYR A 127 17.66 15.83 -5.15
N ARG A 128 16.83 14.81 -5.33
CA ARG A 128 16.58 13.77 -4.35
C ARG A 128 16.27 12.46 -5.06
N PHE A 129 16.89 11.40 -4.57
CA PHE A 129 16.66 10.02 -4.97
C PHE A 129 16.18 9.23 -3.75
N SER A 130 15.24 8.31 -3.94
CA SER A 130 14.73 7.43 -2.90
C SER A 130 14.49 6.01 -3.41
N LEU A 131 14.73 5.07 -2.51
CA LEU A 131 14.46 3.65 -2.66
C LEU A 131 13.66 3.19 -1.45
N GLY A 132 12.52 2.56 -1.69
CA GLY A 132 11.67 2.00 -0.66
C GLY A 132 11.46 0.50 -0.86
N TYR A 133 11.49 -0.25 0.24
CA TYR A 133 11.04 -1.63 0.30
C TYR A 133 10.08 -1.80 1.46
N LEU A 134 8.94 -2.43 1.19
CA LEU A 134 7.94 -2.79 2.18
C LEU A 134 7.58 -4.26 2.02
N ASN A 135 7.61 -5.00 3.11
CA ASN A 135 7.07 -6.34 3.21
C ASN A 135 6.13 -6.39 4.42
N GLN A 136 4.83 -6.45 4.15
CA GLN A 136 3.78 -6.48 5.15
C GLN A 136 3.02 -7.79 5.02
N ASN A 137 3.21 -8.70 5.98
CA ASN A 137 2.37 -9.89 6.06
C ASN A 137 0.97 -9.49 6.53
N GLY A 138 -0.06 -10.11 5.96
CA GLY A 138 -1.41 -10.00 6.48
C GLY A 138 -1.65 -10.97 7.64
N ILE A 139 -2.65 -10.64 8.45
CA ILE A 139 -3.10 -11.44 9.59
C ILE A 139 -3.71 -12.77 9.13
N ILE A 140 -4.29 -12.83 7.92
CA ILE A 140 -4.78 -14.07 7.33
C ILE A 140 -3.61 -14.81 6.66
N GLU A 141 -3.50 -16.11 6.92
CA GLU A 141 -2.54 -17.02 6.28
C GLU A 141 -2.59 -16.84 4.74
N LYS A 142 -1.42 -16.81 4.08
CA LYS A 142 -1.25 -16.52 2.63
C LYS A 142 -1.58 -15.08 2.15
N SER A 143 -2.02 -14.18 3.03
CA SER A 143 -2.22 -12.76 2.66
C SER A 143 -1.00 -11.87 2.97
N GLY A 144 -0.75 -10.85 2.15
CA GLY A 144 0.31 -9.85 2.38
C GLY A 144 0.67 -9.00 1.16
N ILE A 145 1.33 -7.88 1.41
CA ILE A 145 1.77 -6.92 0.40
C ILE A 145 3.30 -6.82 0.41
N LYS A 146 3.91 -6.91 -0.77
CA LYS A 146 5.31 -6.56 -1.00
C LYS A 146 5.40 -5.44 -2.02
N ARG A 147 6.11 -4.37 -1.68
CA ARG A 147 6.26 -3.20 -2.55
C ARG A 147 7.71 -2.75 -2.64
N TYR A 148 8.14 -2.48 -3.86
CA TYR A 148 9.40 -1.81 -4.17
C TYR A 148 9.08 -0.47 -4.82
N SER A 149 9.72 0.59 -4.35
CA SER A 149 9.48 1.96 -4.82
C SER A 149 10.80 2.64 -5.15
N ILE A 150 10.82 3.40 -6.24
CA ILE A 150 11.93 4.23 -6.67
C ILE A 150 11.38 5.63 -6.93
N GLY A 151 11.99 6.63 -6.31
CA GLY A 151 11.64 8.03 -6.48
C GLY A 151 12.83 8.86 -6.93
N PHE A 152 12.58 9.77 -7.86
CA PHE A 152 13.51 10.83 -8.24
C PHE A 152 12.77 12.16 -8.35
N ASN A 153 13.35 13.20 -7.76
CA ASN A 153 12.92 14.57 -7.89
C ASN A 153 14.15 15.44 -8.14
N GLY A 154 14.13 16.24 -9.19
CA GLY A 154 15.22 17.16 -9.52
C GLY A 154 14.67 18.47 -10.04
N THR A 155 15.28 19.57 -9.64
CA THR A 155 14.98 20.90 -10.19
C THR A 155 16.30 21.63 -10.42
N LYS A 156 16.49 22.17 -11.61
CA LYS A 156 17.68 22.93 -11.96
C LYS A 156 17.29 24.26 -12.60
N LYS A 157 17.89 25.33 -12.11
CA LYS A 157 17.81 26.66 -12.69
C LYS A 157 18.95 26.86 -13.67
N PHE A 158 18.63 27.46 -14.81
CA PHE A 158 19.51 27.76 -15.92
C PHE A 158 19.39 29.24 -16.26
N ILE A 159 20.40 29.77 -16.95
CA ILE A 159 20.42 31.14 -17.49
C ILE A 159 20.11 32.18 -16.40
N GLN A 160 20.90 32.22 -15.32
CA GLN A 160 20.70 33.17 -14.19
C GLN A 160 19.25 33.19 -13.68
N ASP A 161 18.71 32.01 -13.39
CA ASP A 161 17.35 31.81 -12.86
C ASP A 161 16.20 32.15 -13.83
N ARG A 162 16.47 32.46 -15.10
CA ARG A 162 15.42 32.74 -16.10
C ARG A 162 14.71 31.50 -16.62
N LEU A 163 15.32 30.32 -16.51
CA LEU A 163 14.74 29.05 -16.91
C LEU A 163 14.87 28.04 -15.79
N THR A 164 13.77 27.43 -15.35
CA THR A 164 13.80 26.34 -14.36
C THR A 164 13.23 25.08 -14.99
N ILE A 165 14.02 24.00 -14.97
CA ILE A 165 13.58 22.68 -15.44
C ILE A 165 13.45 21.78 -14.22
N GLY A 166 12.25 21.22 -14.05
CA GLY A 166 11.95 20.22 -13.04
C GLY A 166 11.75 18.84 -13.66
N SER A 167 12.09 17.80 -12.92
CA SER A 167 11.86 16.41 -13.28
C SER A 167 11.37 15.66 -12.05
N ASN A 168 10.30 14.87 -12.20
CA ASN A 168 9.81 13.99 -11.17
C ASN A 168 9.48 12.64 -11.77
N LEU A 169 10.03 11.58 -11.18
CA LEU A 169 9.83 10.20 -11.58
C LEU A 169 9.51 9.40 -10.32
N ASN A 170 8.41 8.64 -10.35
CA ASN A 170 8.08 7.69 -9.30
C ASN A 170 7.72 6.37 -9.97
N LEU A 171 8.42 5.31 -9.63
CA LEU A 171 8.18 3.96 -10.12
C LEU A 171 7.90 3.08 -8.91
N ALA A 172 6.89 2.22 -9.02
CA ALA A 172 6.58 1.28 -7.96
C ALA A 172 6.11 -0.05 -8.54
N ASN A 173 6.55 -1.13 -7.93
CA ASN A 173 6.05 -2.48 -8.19
C ASN A 173 5.45 -3.01 -6.90
N THR A 174 4.15 -3.33 -6.93
CA THR A 174 3.40 -3.87 -5.80
C THR A 174 2.91 -5.26 -6.14
N GLN A 175 3.24 -6.23 -5.30
CA GLN A 175 2.67 -7.56 -5.31
C GLN A 175 1.73 -7.69 -4.12
N ASP A 176 0.43 -7.76 -4.40
CA ASP A 176 -0.61 -7.98 -3.41
C ASP A 176 -1.06 -9.45 -3.49
N LYS A 177 -0.93 -10.17 -2.39
CA LYS A 177 -1.52 -11.49 -2.20
C LYS A 177 -2.74 -11.32 -1.31
N GLY A 178 -3.90 -11.28 -1.92
CA GLY A 178 -5.18 -11.38 -1.22
C GLY A 178 -5.63 -12.83 -1.14
N VAL A 179 -6.46 -13.15 -0.13
CA VAL A 179 -7.24 -14.39 -0.15
C VAL A 179 -8.27 -14.26 -1.27
N PRO A 180 -8.36 -15.19 -2.23
CA PRO A 180 -9.42 -15.16 -3.22
C PRO A 180 -10.76 -15.35 -2.50
N ILE A 181 -11.51 -14.27 -2.32
CA ILE A 181 -12.94 -14.37 -2.07
C ILE A 181 -13.59 -14.72 -3.40
N SER A 182 -13.97 -15.98 -3.59
CA SER A 182 -14.79 -16.34 -4.75
C SER A 182 -16.19 -15.81 -4.52
N GLU A 183 -16.53 -14.67 -5.13
CA GLU A 183 -17.94 -14.30 -5.35
C GLU A 183 -18.50 -15.19 -6.48
N ASN A 184 -18.64 -16.48 -6.21
CA ASN A 184 -19.55 -17.31 -7.00
C ASN A 184 -20.69 -17.69 -6.06
N SER A 185 -21.84 -17.05 -6.27
CA SER A 185 -23.12 -17.45 -5.71
C SER A 185 -23.51 -18.82 -6.29
N GLY A 186 -22.86 -19.86 -5.78
CA GLY A 186 -23.15 -21.26 -6.04
C GLY A 186 -23.16 -21.96 -4.69
N PHE A 187 -24.21 -22.74 -4.46
CA PHE A 187 -24.56 -23.39 -3.20
C PHE A 187 -23.55 -24.49 -2.80
N THR A 188 -22.29 -24.13 -2.55
CA THR A 188 -21.26 -25.01 -2.00
C THR A 188 -20.17 -24.16 -1.34
N GLY A 189 -20.23 -24.09 0.00
CA GLY A 189 -19.08 -23.91 0.89
C GLY A 189 -18.18 -22.71 0.65
N ASP A 190 -18.37 -21.67 1.45
CA ASP A 190 -17.31 -20.71 1.79
C ASP A 190 -16.01 -21.48 2.10
N LEU A 191 -14.86 -21.03 1.56
CA LEU A 191 -13.55 -21.70 1.66
C LEU A 191 -12.96 -21.67 3.09
N LEU A 192 -13.79 -21.44 4.10
CA LEU A 192 -13.49 -21.52 5.53
C LEU A 192 -13.74 -22.91 6.13
N GLY A 193 -14.07 -23.91 5.30
CA GLY A 193 -14.26 -25.28 5.75
C GLY A 193 -13.77 -26.30 4.73
N GLY A 194 -12.58 -26.85 4.97
CA GLY A 194 -12.15 -28.09 4.32
C GLY A 194 -10.78 -27.99 3.66
N ASP A 195 -9.75 -28.29 4.44
CA ASP A 195 -8.57 -28.96 3.91
C ASP A 195 -7.96 -29.79 5.04
N ASP A 196 -8.28 -31.09 5.08
CA ASP A 196 -7.27 -32.14 5.18
C ASP A 196 -7.91 -33.53 5.03
N GLN A 197 -7.80 -34.11 3.83
CA GLN A 197 -7.71 -35.56 3.68
C GLN A 197 -6.59 -35.83 2.67
N ASN A 198 -5.36 -35.75 3.18
CA ASN A 198 -4.28 -36.63 2.76
C ASN A 198 -4.75 -38.08 2.60
N GLN A 199 -4.62 -38.65 1.40
CA GLN A 199 -4.23 -40.06 1.27
C GLN A 199 -3.26 -40.24 0.09
N SER A 200 -2.06 -40.67 0.47
CA SER A 200 -1.08 -41.35 -0.36
C SER A 200 -1.65 -42.62 -1.01
N HIS A 201 -1.43 -42.78 -2.32
CA HIS A 201 -0.82 -43.97 -2.93
C HIS A 201 -0.27 -43.62 -4.30
#